data_AF-A0AB34JTR0-F1
#
_entry.id   AF-A0AB34JTR0-F1
#
_cell.length_a   1.000
_cell.length_b   1.000
_cell.length_c   1.000
_cell.angle_alpha   90.00
_cell.angle_beta   90.00
_cell.angle_gamma   90.00
#
_symmetry.space_group_name_H-M   'P 1'
#
loop_
_entity.id
_entity.type
_entity.pdbx_description
1 polymer ?
#
loop_
_entity_poly.entity_id
_entity_poly.type
_entity_poly.pdbx_seq_one_letter_code
_entity_poly.pdbx_strand_id
1 'polypeptide(L)'
;MQAYAERAAEVAAGAPSRPPVNEQNGGKSSWGTWEQTKTEVTLFLPLPEGAKPRDCQVKFSSTAIKVMVKGQLAPLLDGTLAAAVIANDCFWEIQQGSLVITLEKETPAKASGRESTEGWWDRVVLTDESLETIYCDREPFMLGEMDDLKHESMRYHISKMLGTDDPGGDRGGASIF
;
A
#
# COMPACT_ATOMS: atom_id res chain seq x y z
N MET A 1 -3.05 22.45 -33.14
CA MET A 1 -4.08 21.71 -32.37
C MET A 1 -3.96 20.18 -32.49
N GLN A 2 -3.11 19.63 -33.37
CA GLN A 2 -2.96 18.17 -33.54
C GLN A 2 -1.79 17.52 -32.76
N ALA A 3 -0.90 18.30 -32.14
CA ALA A 3 0.30 17.78 -31.48
C ALA A 3 0.14 17.44 -29.98
N TYR A 4 -1.08 17.47 -29.42
CA TYR A 4 -1.34 17.18 -28.00
C TYR A 4 -1.96 15.80 -27.74
N ALA A 5 -2.52 15.15 -28.77
CA ALA A 5 -3.19 13.85 -28.62
C ALA A 5 -2.25 12.64 -28.79
N GLU A 6 -1.12 12.79 -29.50
CA GLU A 6 -0.23 11.65 -29.80
C GLU A 6 0.83 11.37 -28.74
N ARG A 7 1.10 12.31 -27.82
CA ARG A 7 2.04 12.07 -26.71
C ARG A 7 1.43 11.27 -25.55
N ALA A 8 0.12 10.99 -25.61
CA ALA A 8 -0.61 10.23 -24.60
C ALA A 8 -0.68 8.72 -24.90
N ALA A 9 -0.27 8.26 -26.10
CA ALA A 9 -0.44 6.87 -26.53
C ALA A 9 0.88 6.05 -26.56
N GLU A 10 2.04 6.68 -26.40
CA GLU A 10 3.35 6.03 -26.54
C GLU A 10 4.04 5.69 -25.20
N VAL A 11 3.31 5.70 -24.09
CA VAL A 11 3.76 5.15 -22.79
C VAL A 11 2.93 3.91 -22.43
N ALA A 12 2.63 3.08 -23.44
CA ALA A 12 1.90 1.81 -23.31
C ALA A 12 2.80 0.57 -23.54
N ALA A 13 4.12 0.72 -23.65
CA ALA A 13 5.03 -0.36 -24.03
C ALA A 13 6.24 -0.52 -23.07
N GLY A 14 6.00 -0.42 -21.77
CA GLY A 14 7.04 -0.62 -20.77
C GLY A 14 6.56 -0.38 -19.35
N ALA A 15 5.38 -0.90 -18.99
CA ALA A 15 4.93 -0.85 -17.61
C ALA A 15 5.97 -1.55 -16.73
N PRO A 16 6.57 -0.88 -15.72
CA PRO A 16 7.37 -1.59 -14.73
C PRO A 16 6.45 -2.64 -14.09
N SER A 17 6.88 -3.89 -14.11
CA SER A 17 6.18 -5.08 -13.64
C SER A 17 6.03 -5.13 -12.11
N ARG A 18 5.84 -3.99 -11.46
CA ARG A 18 5.63 -3.93 -10.02
C ARG A 18 4.13 -3.85 -9.77
N PRO A 19 3.53 -4.79 -9.01
CA PRO A 19 2.13 -4.69 -8.63
C PRO A 19 1.87 -3.32 -7.96
N PRO A 20 0.65 -2.78 -8.08
CA PRO A 20 0.28 -1.53 -7.41
C PRO A 20 0.65 -1.65 -5.94
N VAL A 21 1.11 -0.58 -5.29
CA VAL A 21 1.44 -0.60 -3.87
C VAL A 21 0.28 -1.21 -3.07
N ASN A 22 0.50 -2.38 -2.48
CA ASN A 22 -0.30 -2.99 -1.44
C ASN A 22 0.67 -3.71 -0.47
N GLU A 23 0.54 -3.59 0.86
CA GLU A 23 -0.73 -3.53 1.61
C GLU A 23 -1.12 -2.21 2.29
N GLN A 24 -0.29 -1.17 2.40
CA GLN A 24 -0.75 0.07 3.06
C GLN A 24 0.03 1.35 2.63
N ASN A 25 0.23 1.55 1.32
CA ASN A 25 0.78 2.82 0.77
C ASN A 25 2.18 3.24 1.25
N GLY A 26 2.95 2.37 1.87
CA GLY A 26 4.35 2.63 2.28
C GLY A 26 5.37 1.77 1.54
N GLY A 27 6.51 1.52 2.18
CA GLY A 27 7.63 0.83 1.54
C GLY A 27 8.60 0.16 2.50
N LYS A 28 9.79 -0.16 1.98
CA LYS A 28 10.87 -0.80 2.73
C LYS A 28 12.08 0.13 2.74
N SER A 29 12.72 0.22 3.90
CA SER A 29 13.94 0.98 4.13
C SER A 29 14.99 0.11 4.81
N SER A 30 16.19 0.64 5.02
CA SER A 30 17.30 -0.08 5.68
C SER A 30 17.01 -0.47 7.13
N TRP A 31 16.17 0.31 7.82
CA TRP A 31 15.79 0.15 9.22
C TRP A 31 14.54 -0.70 9.44
N GLY A 32 13.78 -1.03 8.39
CA GLY A 32 12.53 -1.78 8.50
C GLY A 32 11.55 -1.55 7.36
N THR A 33 10.27 -1.75 7.65
CA THR A 33 9.16 -1.49 6.72
C THR A 33 8.23 -0.45 7.28
N TRP A 34 7.45 0.19 6.43
CA TRP A 34 6.47 1.17 6.86
C TRP A 34 5.27 1.22 5.95
N GLU A 35 4.22 1.77 6.51
CA GLU A 35 2.95 2.02 5.88
C GLU A 35 2.41 3.39 6.27
N GLN A 36 1.41 3.86 5.54
CA GLN A 36 0.83 5.16 5.80
C GLN A 36 -0.62 5.26 5.35
N THR A 37 -1.31 6.20 5.98
CA THR A 37 -2.56 6.79 5.51
C THR A 37 -2.31 8.26 5.16
N LYS A 38 -3.37 9.02 4.85
CA LYS A 38 -3.25 10.46 4.65
C LYS A 38 -2.85 11.23 5.92
N THR A 39 -3.12 10.64 7.09
CA THR A 39 -2.95 11.30 8.39
C THR A 39 -1.85 10.66 9.24
N GLU A 40 -1.50 9.40 8.98
CA GLU A 40 -0.59 8.65 9.85
C GLU A 40 0.49 7.91 9.06
N VAL A 41 1.61 7.60 9.71
CA VAL A 41 2.66 6.70 9.21
C VAL A 41 2.98 5.68 10.31
N THR A 42 2.95 4.39 9.98
CA THR A 42 3.30 3.32 10.90
C THR A 42 4.61 2.67 10.45
N LEU A 43 5.59 2.59 11.35
CA LEU A 43 6.92 2.02 11.11
C LEU A 43 7.03 0.68 11.84
N PHE A 44 7.62 -0.32 11.19
CA PHE A 44 7.90 -1.63 11.76
C PHE A 44 9.41 -1.89 11.70
N LEU A 45 10.07 -1.80 12.85
CA LEU A 45 11.50 -2.02 12.98
C LEU A 45 11.74 -3.36 13.69
N PRO A 46 12.33 -4.37 13.03
CA PRO A 46 12.63 -5.63 13.68
C PRO A 46 13.63 -5.42 14.82
N LEU A 47 13.34 -5.97 16.01
CA LEU A 47 14.24 -5.87 17.15
C LEU A 47 15.10 -7.14 17.29
N PRO A 48 16.28 -7.03 17.93
CA PRO A 48 17.05 -8.19 18.35
C PRO A 48 16.26 -9.12 19.27
N GLU A 49 16.56 -10.42 19.23
CA GLU A 49 15.89 -11.40 20.09
C GLU A 49 15.97 -11.03 21.58
N GLY A 50 14.82 -11.09 22.25
CA GLY A 50 14.73 -10.81 23.69
C GLY A 50 14.79 -9.32 24.06
N ALA A 51 14.80 -8.40 23.09
CA ALA A 51 14.69 -6.97 23.34
C ALA A 51 13.40 -6.64 24.10
N LYS A 52 13.51 -5.85 25.16
CA LYS A 52 12.38 -5.40 25.98
C LYS A 52 12.15 -3.90 25.79
N PRO A 53 10.97 -3.36 26.15
CA PRO A 53 10.69 -1.93 26.06
C PRO A 53 11.76 -1.06 26.75
N ARG A 54 12.27 -1.50 27.90
CA ARG A 54 13.33 -0.79 28.65
C ARG A 54 14.68 -0.69 27.92
N ASP A 55 14.90 -1.54 26.92
CA ASP A 55 16.11 -1.59 26.12
C ASP A 55 15.98 -0.69 24.88
N CYS A 56 14.77 -0.20 24.57
CA CYS A 56 14.49 0.70 23.45
C CYS A 56 14.41 2.15 23.94
N GLN A 57 15.17 3.04 23.29
CA GLN A 57 15.05 4.48 23.46
C GLN A 57 14.56 5.09 22.13
N VAL A 58 13.28 5.46 22.11
CA VAL A 58 12.64 6.12 20.97
C VAL A 58 12.46 7.60 21.31
N LYS A 59 12.99 8.48 20.47
CA LYS A 59 12.82 9.93 20.56
C LYS A 59 12.31 10.44 19.23
N PHE A 60 11.19 11.11 19.24
CA PHE A 60 10.66 11.84 18.10
C PHE A 60 10.45 13.29 18.49
N SER A 61 10.76 14.18 17.56
CA SER A 61 10.36 15.58 17.57
C SER A 61 9.44 15.81 16.39
N SER A 62 8.92 17.04 16.25
CA SER A 62 8.05 17.39 15.13
C SER A 62 8.69 17.11 13.77
N THR A 63 10.02 17.09 13.63
CA THR A 63 10.70 16.94 12.33
C THR A 63 11.83 15.92 12.33
N ALA A 64 12.03 15.16 13.41
CA ALA A 64 13.13 14.20 13.50
C ALA A 64 12.75 12.99 14.32
N ILE A 65 13.38 11.86 14.02
CA ILE A 65 13.20 10.60 14.73
C ILE A 65 14.55 9.95 15.01
N LYS A 66 14.68 9.36 16.19
CA LYS A 66 15.84 8.58 16.61
C LYS A 66 15.42 7.39 17.46
N VAL A 67 15.85 6.21 17.05
CA VAL A 67 15.62 4.93 17.71
C VAL A 67 16.98 4.32 18.05
N MET A 68 17.20 4.04 19.33
CA MET A 68 18.38 3.35 19.81
C MET A 68 17.98 2.12 20.61
N VAL A 69 18.67 1.01 20.38
CA VAL A 69 18.46 -0.25 21.12
C VAL A 69 19.72 -0.56 21.91
N LYS A 70 19.54 -0.88 23.19
CA LYS A 70 20.64 -1.20 24.11
C LYS A 70 21.45 -2.38 23.56
N GLY A 71 22.77 -2.20 23.53
CA GLY A 71 23.70 -3.20 23.00
C GLY A 71 24.03 -3.05 21.51
N GLN A 72 23.34 -2.17 20.78
CA GLN A 72 23.74 -1.78 19.43
C GLN A 72 24.65 -0.54 19.48
N LEU A 73 25.68 -0.53 18.63
CA LEU A 73 26.63 0.59 18.52
C LEU A 73 26.09 1.76 17.68
N ALA A 74 25.22 1.46 16.73
CA ALA A 74 24.58 2.44 15.85
C ALA A 74 23.09 2.57 16.20
N PRO A 75 22.46 3.74 15.98
CA PRO A 75 21.02 3.87 16.08
C PRO A 75 20.34 3.00 15.02
N LEU A 76 19.22 2.39 15.38
CA LEU A 76 18.41 1.58 14.46
C LEU A 76 17.74 2.45 13.39
N LEU A 77 17.36 3.67 13.76
CA LEU A 77 16.83 4.71 12.89
C LEU A 77 17.28 6.07 13.43
N ASP A 78 17.82 6.95 12.58
CA ASP A 78 18.20 8.31 12.96
C ASP A 78 18.10 9.21 11.72
N GLY A 79 17.25 10.23 11.76
CA GLY A 79 17.08 11.11 10.61
C GLY A 79 16.03 12.20 10.78
N THR A 80 16.05 13.13 9.83
CA THR A 80 15.02 14.16 9.65
C THR A 80 13.84 13.55 8.89
N LEU A 81 12.63 13.74 9.42
CA LEU A 81 11.39 13.27 8.81
C LEU A 81 11.10 14.04 7.51
N ALA A 82 10.41 13.38 6.57
CA ALA A 82 10.03 14.00 5.30
C ALA A 82 9.04 15.17 5.47
N ALA A 83 8.16 15.09 6.47
CA ALA A 83 7.29 16.19 6.86
C ALA A 83 7.08 16.22 8.39
N ALA A 84 6.42 17.27 8.86
CA ALA A 84 6.18 17.47 10.28
C ALA A 84 5.15 16.49 10.85
N VAL A 85 5.36 16.10 12.10
CA VAL A 85 4.47 15.24 12.89
C VAL A 85 4.03 15.96 14.17
N ILE A 86 2.88 15.56 14.70
CA ILE A 86 2.37 15.99 16.00
C ILE A 86 3.01 15.09 17.05
N ALA A 87 4.18 15.49 17.55
CA ALA A 87 5.01 14.66 18.43
C ALA A 87 4.28 14.16 19.69
N ASN A 88 3.28 14.90 20.19
CA ASN A 88 2.49 14.49 21.36
C ASN A 88 1.49 13.37 21.06
N ASP A 89 1.10 13.21 19.80
CA ASP A 89 0.13 12.20 19.35
C ASP A 89 0.85 10.98 18.75
N CYS A 90 2.18 11.05 18.61
CA CYS A 90 3.01 9.93 18.20
C CYS A 90 3.24 8.97 19.37
N PHE A 91 3.19 7.66 19.10
CA PHE A 91 3.44 6.63 20.11
C PHE A 91 4.20 5.46 19.51
N TRP A 92 4.70 4.58 20.38
CA TRP A 92 5.38 3.37 19.97
C TRP A 92 5.05 2.23 20.93
N GLU A 93 5.14 1.01 20.43
CA GLU A 93 4.95 -0.21 21.18
C GLU A 93 5.80 -1.35 20.61
N ILE A 94 5.87 -2.46 21.33
CA ILE A 94 6.54 -3.67 20.82
C ILE A 94 5.47 -4.72 20.54
N GLN A 95 5.33 -5.12 19.28
CA GLN A 95 4.45 -6.20 18.85
C GLN A 95 5.26 -7.31 18.19
N GLN A 96 5.09 -8.54 18.67
CA GLN A 96 5.69 -9.75 18.05
C GLN A 96 7.20 -9.64 17.77
N GLY A 97 7.97 -8.96 18.63
CA GLY A 97 9.41 -8.78 18.45
C GLY A 97 9.82 -7.66 17.48
N SER A 98 8.87 -6.85 17.03
CA SER A 98 9.12 -5.63 16.27
C SER A 98 8.73 -4.40 17.08
N LEU A 99 9.50 -3.32 16.93
CA LEU A 99 9.15 -2.00 17.41
C LEU A 99 8.21 -1.36 16.38
N VAL A 100 6.97 -1.13 16.80
CA VAL A 100 5.94 -0.46 16.00
C VAL A 100 5.88 0.99 16.44
N ILE A 101 6.09 1.93 15.51
CA ILE A 101 6.04 3.37 15.79
C ILE A 101 4.94 3.98 14.93
N THR A 102 3.98 4.64 15.56
CA THR A 102 2.90 5.36 14.89
C THR A 102 3.16 6.85 14.98
N LEU A 103 3.28 7.50 13.82
CA LEU A 103 3.52 8.93 13.66
C LEU A 103 2.27 9.62 13.13
N GLU A 104 1.75 10.58 13.89
CA GLU A 104 0.64 11.43 13.47
C GLU A 104 1.17 12.60 12.63
N LYS A 105 0.77 12.71 11.37
CA LYS A 105 1.19 13.79 10.47
C LYS A 105 0.60 15.12 10.91
N GLU A 106 1.39 16.18 10.87
CA GLU A 106 0.85 17.54 11.02
C GLU A 106 0.06 17.88 9.75
N THR A 107 -1.25 18.07 9.89
CA THR A 107 -2.13 18.52 8.80
C THR A 107 -2.35 20.03 8.89
N PRO A 108 -2.73 20.72 7.80
CA PRO A 108 -3.04 22.15 7.86
C PRO A 108 -4.07 22.52 8.95
N ALA A 109 -5.01 21.61 9.26
CA ALA A 109 -6.00 21.80 10.32
C ALA A 109 -5.43 21.71 11.74
N LYS A 110 -4.33 20.97 11.92
CA LYS A 110 -3.65 20.76 13.21
C LYS A 110 -2.30 21.50 13.30
N ALA A 111 -1.96 22.29 12.28
CA ALA A 111 -0.67 22.94 12.15
C ALA A 111 -0.46 24.02 13.22
N SER A 112 0.69 23.98 13.88
CA SER A 112 1.12 24.95 14.88
C SER A 112 1.61 26.30 14.30
N GLY A 113 1.18 26.63 13.08
CA GLY A 113 1.58 27.85 12.34
C GLY A 113 2.72 27.65 11.33
N ARG A 114 3.09 26.40 11.00
CA ARG A 114 4.05 26.05 9.95
C ARG A 114 3.35 25.56 8.68
N GLU A 115 3.98 25.77 7.53
CA GLU A 115 3.57 25.13 6.28
C GLU A 115 3.68 23.61 6.45
N SER A 116 2.54 22.92 6.42
CA SER A 116 2.43 21.49 6.66
C SER A 116 2.21 20.77 5.34
N THR A 117 2.98 19.72 5.10
CA THR A 117 2.82 18.88 3.90
C THR A 117 1.66 17.91 4.13
N GLU A 118 0.55 18.14 3.43
CA GLU A 118 -0.61 17.25 3.48
C GLU A 118 -0.44 16.05 2.52
N GLY A 119 -0.92 14.88 2.95
CA GLY A 119 -1.09 13.72 2.08
C GLY A 119 0.01 12.66 2.19
N TRP A 120 0.34 12.07 1.04
CA TRP A 120 1.19 10.89 0.94
C TRP A 120 2.67 11.26 1.01
N TRP A 121 3.40 10.59 1.90
CA TRP A 121 4.85 10.72 2.02
C TRP A 121 5.53 9.82 0.99
N ASP A 122 6.54 10.33 0.29
CA ASP A 122 7.39 9.53 -0.59
C ASP A 122 8.40 8.69 0.21
N ARG A 123 8.78 9.16 1.40
CA ARG A 123 9.74 8.51 2.31
C ARG A 123 9.49 8.90 3.76
N VAL A 124 10.05 8.15 4.71
CA VAL A 124 9.93 8.47 6.14
C VAL A 124 11.00 9.45 6.58
N VAL A 125 12.26 9.13 6.28
CA VAL A 125 13.42 10.01 6.54
C VAL A 125 14.01 10.50 5.24
N LEU A 126 14.55 11.72 5.23
CA LEU A 126 15.11 12.35 4.04
C LEU A 126 16.30 11.59 3.42
N THR A 127 16.96 10.76 4.22
CA THR A 127 18.08 9.91 3.79
C THR A 127 17.63 8.66 3.04
N ASP A 128 16.36 8.27 3.14
CA ASP A 128 15.83 7.10 2.46
C ASP A 128 15.52 7.40 0.99
N GLU A 129 15.37 6.33 0.20
CA GLU A 129 14.91 6.42 -1.19
C GLU A 129 13.44 6.89 -1.25
N SER A 130 13.12 7.71 -2.25
CA SER A 130 11.73 8.12 -2.54
C SER A 130 10.92 7.00 -3.19
N LEU A 131 9.66 6.92 -2.79
CA LEU A 131 8.63 6.12 -3.43
C LEU A 131 7.73 6.99 -4.34
N GLU A 132 7.18 6.38 -5.38
CA GLU A 132 6.15 7.01 -6.22
C GLU A 132 4.78 6.92 -5.54
N THR A 133 4.26 8.06 -5.06
CA THR A 133 2.98 8.14 -4.33
C THR A 133 1.75 8.32 -5.23
N ILE A 134 1.95 8.44 -6.55
CA ILE A 134 0.87 8.68 -7.54
C ILE A 134 -0.20 7.57 -7.57
N TYR A 135 0.13 6.39 -7.05
CA TYR A 135 -0.78 5.24 -7.01
C TYR A 135 -1.56 5.12 -5.68
N CYS A 136 -1.22 5.90 -4.64
CA CYS A 136 -1.79 5.74 -3.30
C CYS A 136 -3.28 6.12 -3.19
N ASP A 137 -3.77 7.00 -4.08
CA ASP A 137 -5.20 7.36 -4.17
C ASP A 137 -6.00 6.47 -5.12
N ARG A 138 -5.36 5.51 -5.81
CA ARG A 138 -6.09 4.61 -6.71
C ARG A 138 -6.80 3.55 -5.87
N GLU A 139 -8.11 3.42 -6.06
CA GLU A 139 -8.84 2.30 -5.48
C GLU A 139 -8.21 0.98 -5.94
N PRO A 140 -8.04 -0.01 -5.04
CA PRO A 140 -7.60 -1.33 -5.45
C PRO A 140 -8.58 -1.82 -6.50
N PHE A 141 -8.08 -2.06 -7.71
CA PHE A 141 -8.89 -2.71 -8.72
C PHE A 141 -9.17 -4.13 -8.22
N MET A 142 -10.38 -4.38 -7.73
CA MET A 142 -10.81 -5.72 -7.37
C MET A 142 -11.10 -6.50 -8.67
N LEU A 143 -10.08 -6.71 -9.51
CA LEU A 143 -10.12 -7.75 -10.55
C LEU A 143 -9.76 -9.07 -9.88
N GLY A 144 -10.73 -9.69 -9.20
CA GLY A 144 -10.52 -10.99 -8.56
C GLY A 144 -11.79 -11.77 -8.25
N GLU A 145 -12.95 -11.11 -8.14
CA GLU A 145 -14.21 -11.78 -7.78
C GLU A 145 -15.33 -11.51 -8.79
N MET A 146 -15.02 -11.60 -10.08
CA MET A 146 -16.07 -11.61 -11.09
C MET A 146 -15.69 -12.47 -12.29
N ASP A 147 -15.23 -13.68 -12.02
CA ASP A 147 -15.30 -14.76 -13.01
C ASP A 147 -16.36 -15.78 -12.56
N ASP A 148 -17.02 -16.37 -13.56
CA ASP A 148 -17.92 -17.54 -13.48
C ASP A 148 -19.43 -17.32 -13.29
N LEU A 149 -19.96 -16.59 -12.29
CA LEU A 149 -21.43 -16.65 -12.05
C LEU A 149 -22.33 -15.80 -12.98
N LYS A 150 -21.77 -14.86 -13.76
CA LYS A 150 -22.58 -14.00 -14.65
C LYS A 150 -22.66 -14.49 -16.10
N HIS A 151 -21.69 -15.28 -16.54
CA HIS A 151 -21.60 -15.73 -17.93
C HIS A 151 -22.57 -16.88 -18.26
N GLU A 152 -22.78 -17.83 -17.33
CA GLU A 152 -23.75 -18.92 -17.53
C GLU A 152 -25.19 -18.41 -17.52
N SER A 153 -25.51 -17.47 -16.63
CA SER A 153 -26.86 -16.89 -16.51
C SER A 153 -27.26 -16.09 -17.76
N MET A 154 -26.34 -15.29 -18.33
CA MET A 154 -26.62 -14.55 -19.57
C MET A 154 -26.74 -15.47 -20.79
N ARG A 155 -25.91 -16.51 -20.91
CA ARG A 155 -26.04 -17.48 -22.01
C ARG A 155 -27.40 -18.19 -21.97
N TYR A 156 -27.83 -18.65 -20.80
CA TYR A 156 -29.14 -19.27 -20.62
C TYR A 156 -30.29 -18.30 -20.95
N HIS A 157 -30.19 -17.05 -20.50
CA HIS A 157 -31.22 -16.04 -20.75
C HIS A 157 -31.30 -15.63 -22.24
N ILE A 158 -30.16 -15.57 -22.93
CA ILE A 158 -30.06 -15.26 -24.36
C ILE A 158 -30.62 -16.41 -25.20
N SER A 159 -30.29 -17.67 -24.89
CA SER A 159 -30.85 -18.84 -25.58
C SER A 159 -32.38 -18.93 -25.42
N LYS A 160 -32.89 -18.60 -24.22
CA LYS A 160 -34.33 -18.56 -23.95
C LYS A 160 -35.06 -17.43 -24.70
N MET A 161 -34.39 -16.29 -24.92
CA MET A 161 -34.94 -15.17 -25.70
C MET A 161 -34.85 -15.41 -27.22
N LEU A 162 -33.86 -16.16 -27.69
CA LEU A 162 -33.67 -16.52 -29.10
C LEU A 162 -34.42 -17.79 -29.52
N GLY A 163 -35.07 -18.48 -28.58
CA GLY A 163 -35.92 -19.65 -28.87
C GLY A 163 -35.15 -20.82 -29.49
N THR A 164 -33.84 -20.91 -29.28
CA THR A 164 -33.02 -22.04 -29.74
C THR A 164 -33.07 -23.18 -28.73
N ASP A 165 -34.29 -23.61 -28.37
CA ASP A 165 -34.52 -24.93 -27.81
C ASP A 165 -34.94 -25.81 -28.99
N ASP A 166 -34.03 -26.65 -29.49
CA ASP A 166 -34.40 -27.75 -30.39
C ASP A 166 -34.53 -29.02 -29.55
N PRO A 167 -35.76 -29.48 -29.22
CA PRO A 167 -35.97 -30.71 -28.50
C PRO A 167 -36.09 -31.86 -29.50
N GLY A 168 -34.98 -32.44 -29.92
CA GLY A 168 -35.08 -33.67 -30.72
C GLY A 168 -33.83 -34.11 -31.46
N GLY A 169 -32.95 -34.85 -30.79
CA GLY A 169 -31.74 -35.39 -31.42
C GLY A 169 -31.13 -36.63 -30.80
N ASP A 170 -31.86 -37.41 -29.99
CA ASP A 170 -31.42 -38.78 -29.66
C ASP A 170 -32.20 -39.78 -30.50
N ARG A 171 -31.64 -40.14 -31.66
CA ARG A 171 -31.95 -41.41 -32.31
C ARG A 171 -30.73 -42.30 -32.13
N GLY A 172 -30.91 -43.28 -31.26
CA GLY A 172 -29.96 -44.34 -30.98
C GLY A 172 -29.39 -44.96 -32.25
N GLY A 173 -28.07 -45.07 -32.26
CA GLY A 173 -27.29 -45.90 -33.16
C GLY A 173 -26.42 -46.84 -32.34
N ALA A 174 -27.04 -47.75 -31.57
CA ALA A 174 -26.34 -48.92 -31.03
C ALA A 174 -26.49 -50.06 -32.05
N SER A 175 -25.43 -50.29 -32.81
CA SER A 175 -25.24 -51.50 -33.60
C SER A 175 -24.42 -52.49 -32.78
N ILE A 176 -25.01 -53.59 -32.34
CA ILE A 176 -24.33 -54.88 -32.10
C ILE A 176 -25.36 -56.02 -32.17
N PHE A 177 -25.10 -56.95 -33.10
CA PHE A 177 -25.60 -58.33 -33.29
C PHE A 177 -27.08 -58.66 -33.05
#